data_AF-A0A8E8EX73-F1
#
_entry.id   AF-A0A8E8EX73-F1
#
_cell.length_a   1.000
_cell.length_b   1.000
_cell.length_c   1.000
_cell.angle_alpha   90.00
_cell.angle_beta   90.00
_cell.angle_gamma   90.00
#
_symmetry.space_group_name_H-M   'P 1'
#
loop_
_entity.id
_entity.type
_entity.pdbx_description
1 polymer ?
#
loop_
_entity_poly.entity_id
_entity_poly.type
_entity_poly.pdbx_seq_one_letter_code
_entity_poly.pdbx_strand_id
1 'polypeptide(L)'
;MTPPTTDGPPAPTTTREEAWVAHAALLDAARNATDDETPYHRPIESIERGAALDDEDVALLRDALVDYLGNAPVRDRAPGRALLRRTDDAADALSGRA
;
A
#
# COMPACT_ATOMS: atom_id res chain seq x y z
N MET A 1 -4.20 31.58 8.12
CA MET A 1 -3.33 30.39 8.07
C MET A 1 -3.78 29.57 6.88
N THR A 2 -2.96 29.47 5.85
CA THR A 2 -3.21 28.58 4.71
C THR A 2 -2.78 27.19 5.16
N PRO A 3 -3.63 26.13 5.05
CA PRO A 3 -3.15 24.78 5.27
C PRO A 3 -2.03 24.52 4.26
N PRO A 4 -0.96 23.77 4.63
CA PRO A 4 0.00 23.35 3.63
C PRO A 4 -0.75 22.50 2.61
N THR A 5 -0.89 23.04 1.39
CA THR A 5 -1.28 22.23 0.24
C THR A 5 -0.08 21.36 -0.07
N THR A 6 -0.12 20.11 0.36
CA THR A 6 0.79 19.11 -0.16
C THR A 6 0.37 18.88 -1.61
N ASP A 7 0.96 19.61 -2.55
CA ASP A 7 0.80 19.40 -4.02
C ASP A 7 1.38 18.05 -4.50
N GLY A 8 1.68 17.14 -3.56
CA GLY A 8 2.11 15.78 -3.83
C GLY A 8 0.92 14.83 -3.99
N PRO A 9 1.15 13.66 -4.60
CA PRO A 9 0.14 12.61 -4.63
C PRO A 9 -0.34 12.29 -3.21
N PRO A 10 -1.63 11.95 -3.04
CA PRO A 10 -2.14 11.61 -1.72
C PRO A 10 -1.35 10.44 -1.13
N ALA A 11 -1.16 10.46 0.19
CA ALA A 11 -0.60 9.32 0.90
C ALA A 11 -1.39 8.04 0.56
N PRO A 12 -0.72 6.88 0.42
CA PRO A 12 -1.36 5.63 -0.01
C PRO A 12 -2.44 5.14 0.95
N THR A 13 -2.38 5.61 2.21
CA THR A 13 -3.29 5.22 3.28
C THR A 13 -3.94 6.48 3.85
N THR A 14 -5.22 6.38 4.17
CA THR A 14 -6.04 7.50 4.66
C THR A 14 -6.29 7.43 6.16
N THR A 15 -5.97 6.29 6.77
CA THR A 15 -6.17 6.01 8.19
C THR A 15 -4.96 5.28 8.77
N ARG A 16 -4.83 5.29 10.10
CA ARG A 16 -3.77 4.55 10.79
C ARG A 16 -3.95 3.04 10.64
N GLU A 17 -5.19 2.57 10.64
CA GLU A 17 -5.55 1.17 10.44
C GLU A 17 -5.09 0.68 9.07
N GLU A 18 -5.34 1.46 8.02
CA GLU A 18 -4.86 1.13 6.67
C GLU A 18 -3.34 1.13 6.57
N ALA A 19 -2.66 2.09 7.22
CA ALA A 19 -1.19 2.09 7.29
C ALA A 19 -0.64 0.83 7.97
N TRP A 20 -1.30 0.37 9.04
CA TRP A 20 -0.96 -0.88 9.71
C TRP A 20 -1.16 -2.11 8.81
N VAL A 21 -2.29 -2.17 8.09
CA VAL A 21 -2.57 -3.28 7.18
C VAL A 21 -1.60 -3.30 6.00
N ALA A 22 -1.30 -2.15 5.41
CA ALA A 22 -0.35 -2.02 4.31
C ALA A 22 1.04 -2.51 4.73
N HIS A 23 1.50 -2.06 5.90
CA HIS A 23 2.77 -2.49 6.48
C HIS A 23 2.78 -4.00 6.76
N ALA A 24 1.71 -4.55 7.34
CA ALA A 24 1.62 -5.99 7.61
C ALA A 24 1.62 -6.84 6.33
N ALA A 25 0.91 -6.41 5.29
CA ALA A 25 0.87 -7.10 4.00
C ALA A 25 2.24 -7.10 3.32
N LEU A 26 2.92 -5.95 3.28
CA LEU A 26 4.26 -5.85 2.70
C LEU A 26 5.29 -6.66 3.46
N LEU A 27 5.23 -6.68 4.79
CA LEU A 27 6.10 -7.54 5.60
C LEU A 27 5.82 -9.03 5.40
N ASP A 28 4.55 -9.41 5.23
CA ASP A 28 4.20 -10.80 4.94
C ASP A 28 4.72 -11.23 3.57
N ALA A 29 4.53 -10.39 2.54
CA ALA A 29 5.05 -10.62 1.21
C ALA A 29 6.59 -10.70 1.17
N ALA A 30 7.29 -9.78 1.86
CA ALA A 30 8.74 -9.81 2.00
C ALA A 30 9.25 -11.11 2.62
N ARG A 31 8.59 -11.59 3.69
CA ARG A 31 8.95 -12.87 4.35
C ARG A 31 8.73 -14.10 3.47
N ASN A 32 7.76 -14.02 2.56
CA ASN A 32 7.41 -15.11 1.65
C ASN A 32 8.17 -15.02 0.31
N ALA A 33 8.92 -13.95 0.07
CA ALA A 33 9.74 -13.79 -1.11
C ALA A 33 10.88 -14.82 -1.12
N THR A 34 10.99 -15.60 -2.19
CA THR A 34 12.03 -16.64 -2.31
C THR A 34 13.38 -16.11 -2.76
N ASP A 35 13.37 -14.98 -3.46
CA ASP A 35 14.52 -14.49 -4.23
C ASP A 35 15.15 -13.22 -3.62
N ASP A 36 14.34 -12.19 -3.37
CA ASP A 36 14.79 -10.91 -2.80
C ASP A 36 13.65 -10.17 -2.08
N GLU A 37 13.93 -9.68 -0.87
CA GLU A 37 13.02 -8.85 -0.07
C GLU A 37 13.25 -7.34 -0.26
N THR A 38 14.33 -6.95 -0.93
CA THR A 38 14.71 -5.53 -1.16
C THR A 38 13.59 -4.68 -1.78
N PRO A 39 12.79 -5.17 -2.74
CA PRO A 39 11.70 -4.40 -3.33
C PRO A 39 10.65 -3.93 -2.31
N TYR A 40 10.49 -4.61 -1.18
CA TYR A 40 9.49 -4.27 -0.17
C TYR A 40 9.95 -3.18 0.81
N HIS A 41 11.25 -2.89 0.89
CA HIS A 41 11.79 -1.95 1.88
C HIS A 41 11.30 -0.51 1.66
N ARG A 42 11.34 -0.06 0.41
CA ARG A 42 10.92 1.29 0.04
C ARG A 42 9.44 1.57 0.30
N PRO A 43 8.48 0.73 -0.14
CA PRO A 43 7.07 0.99 0.12
C PRO A 43 6.74 0.94 1.62
N ILE A 44 7.40 0.05 2.39
CA ILE A 44 7.29 0.02 3.86
C ILE A 44 7.71 1.36 4.46
N GLU A 45 8.89 1.86 4.09
CA GLU A 45 9.44 3.11 4.60
C GLU A 45 8.57 4.33 4.23
N SER A 46 8.02 4.35 3.01
CA SER A 46 7.08 5.37 2.57
C SER A 46 5.80 5.36 3.40
N ILE A 47 5.21 4.19 3.68
CA ILE A 47 4.02 4.06 4.52
C ILE A 47 4.28 4.54 5.95
N GLU A 48 5.44 4.19 6.52
CA GLU A 48 5.83 4.64 7.87
C GLU A 48 5.95 6.16 7.98
N ARG A 49 6.41 6.81 6.91
CA ARG A 49 6.51 8.28 6.81
C ARG A 49 5.20 8.95 6.40
N GLY A 50 4.18 8.19 6.01
CA GLY A 50 2.97 8.72 5.39
C GLY A 50 3.24 9.39 4.04
N ALA A 51 4.29 8.97 3.33
CA ALA A 51 4.67 9.46 2.01
C ALA A 51 3.89 8.74 0.91
N ALA A 52 3.76 9.39 -0.25
CA ALA A 52 3.18 8.80 -1.45
C ALA A 52 3.99 7.59 -1.93
N LEU A 53 3.30 6.62 -2.54
CA LEU A 53 3.91 5.51 -3.26
C LEU A 53 3.99 5.87 -4.75
N ASP A 54 5.03 5.39 -5.42
CA ASP A 54 5.08 5.42 -6.88
C ASP A 54 4.34 4.22 -7.49
N ASP A 55 4.31 4.17 -8.82
CA ASP A 55 3.52 3.19 -9.56
C ASP A 55 3.97 1.75 -9.29
N GLU A 56 5.27 1.53 -9.11
CA GLU A 56 5.85 0.22 -8.78
C GLU A 56 5.50 -0.18 -7.35
N ASP A 57 5.66 0.74 -6.39
CA ASP A 57 5.29 0.54 -4.99
C ASP A 57 3.77 0.27 -4.84
N VAL A 58 2.93 0.93 -5.64
CA VAL A 58 1.46 0.72 -5.68
C VAL A 58 1.13 -0.69 -6.19
N ALA A 59 1.76 -1.13 -7.28
CA ALA A 59 1.56 -2.47 -7.82
C ALA A 59 2.01 -3.55 -6.81
N LEU A 60 3.15 -3.35 -6.16
CA LEU A 60 3.68 -4.27 -5.17
C LEU A 60 2.81 -4.32 -3.90
N LEU A 61 2.29 -3.17 -3.44
CA LEU A 61 1.31 -3.13 -2.35
C LEU A 61 0.01 -3.85 -2.73
N ARG A 62 -0.47 -3.69 -3.96
CA ARG A 62 -1.68 -4.36 -4.46
C ARG A 62 -1.55 -5.87 -4.35
N ASP A 63 -0.47 -6.43 -4.90
CA ASP A 63 -0.24 -7.87 -4.91
C ASP A 63 -0.08 -8.40 -3.48
N ALA A 64 0.67 -7.70 -2.63
CA ALA A 64 0.80 -8.04 -1.21
C ALA A 64 -0.55 -8.04 -0.47
N LEU A 65 -1.45 -7.08 -0.75
CA LEU A 65 -2.79 -7.03 -0.16
C LEU A 65 -3.69 -8.17 -0.62
N VAL A 66 -3.61 -8.56 -1.90
CA VAL A 66 -4.37 -9.70 -2.44
C VAL A 66 -4.02 -10.97 -1.67
N ASP A 67 -2.73 -11.24 -1.49
CA ASP A 67 -2.25 -12.43 -0.81
C ASP A 67 -2.58 -12.39 0.70
N TYR A 68 -2.23 -11.29 1.36
CA TYR A 68 -2.44 -11.11 2.80
C TYR A 68 -3.91 -11.26 3.21
N LEU A 69 -4.84 -10.68 2.44
CA LEU A 69 -6.27 -10.70 2.75
C LEU A 69 -6.90 -12.10 2.64
N GLY A 70 -6.23 -13.06 1.99
CA GLY A 70 -6.65 -14.45 1.95
C GLY A 70 -6.71 -15.10 3.34
N ASN A 71 -5.81 -14.68 4.25
CA ASN A 71 -5.72 -15.21 5.62
C ASN A 71 -5.62 -14.12 6.69
N ALA A 72 -5.97 -12.88 6.37
CA ALA A 72 -5.82 -11.75 7.28
C ALA A 72 -6.65 -11.91 8.58
N PRO A 73 -6.11 -11.45 9.73
CA PRO A 73 -6.86 -11.30 10.97
C PRO A 73 -8.15 -10.49 10.76
N VAL A 74 -9.22 -10.81 11.51
CA VAL A 74 -10.54 -10.18 11.34
C VAL A 74 -10.48 -8.65 11.41
N ARG A 75 -9.66 -8.10 12.31
CA ARG A 75 -9.41 -6.66 12.49
C ARG A 75 -8.97 -5.97 11.18
N ASP A 76 -8.22 -6.68 10.35
CA ASP A 76 -7.50 -6.11 9.21
C ASP A 76 -8.33 -6.21 7.92
N ARG A 77 -9.39 -7.03 7.90
CA ARG A 77 -10.17 -7.33 6.68
C ARG A 77 -10.91 -6.13 6.11
N ALA A 78 -11.63 -5.39 6.95
CA ALA A 78 -12.39 -4.23 6.49
C ALA A 78 -11.46 -3.08 6.02
N PRO A 79 -10.48 -2.62 6.82
CA PRO A 79 -9.54 -1.60 6.36
C PRO A 79 -8.72 -2.07 5.16
N GLY A 80 -8.26 -3.33 5.13
CA GLY A 80 -7.50 -3.87 4.01
C GLY A 80 -8.30 -3.95 2.71
N ARG A 81 -9.59 -4.31 2.76
CA ARG A 81 -10.45 -4.30 1.56
C ARG A 81 -10.73 -2.88 1.06
N ALA A 82 -10.84 -1.90 1.95
CA ALA A 82 -11.00 -0.50 1.57
C ALA A 82 -9.72 0.02 0.88
N LEU A 83 -8.57 -0.32 1.46
CA LEU A 83 -7.27 0.01 0.88
C LEU A 83 -7.08 -0.64 -0.50
N LEU A 84 -7.29 -1.95 -0.61
CA LEU A 84 -7.11 -2.69 -1.88
C LEU A 84 -7.91 -2.08 -3.02
N ARG A 85 -9.19 -1.71 -2.80
CA ARG A 85 -10.01 -1.06 -3.83
C ARG A 85 -9.39 0.24 -4.33
N ARG A 86 -8.84 1.07 -3.43
CA ARG A 86 -8.18 2.31 -3.86
C ARG A 86 -6.86 2.06 -4.56
N THR A 87 -6.13 1.02 -4.16
CA THR A 87 -4.90 0.59 -4.85
C THR A 87 -5.21 0.07 -6.25
N ASP A 88 -6.31 -0.69 -6.43
CA ASP A 88 -6.83 -1.10 -7.73
C ASP A 88 -7.20 0.13 -8.59
N ASP A 89 -7.98 1.06 -8.05
CA ASP A 89 -8.36 2.30 -8.76
C ASP A 89 -7.13 3.12 -9.21
N ALA A 90 -6.08 3.16 -8.37
CA ALA A 90 -4.83 3.84 -8.70
C ALA A 90 -4.05 3.12 -9.81
N ALA A 91 -3.94 1.79 -9.75
CA ALA A 91 -3.26 0.98 -10.76
C ALA A 91 -3.96 1.03 -12.13
N ASP A 92 -5.29 1.03 -12.14
CA ASP A 92 -6.09 1.17 -13.37
C ASP A 92 -5.91 2.55 -14.00
N ALA A 93 -5.90 3.61 -13.18
CA ALA A 93 -5.68 4.98 -13.66
C ALA A 93 -4.28 5.18 -14.26
N LEU A 94 -3.28 4.42 -13.81
CA LEU A 94 -1.93 4.42 -14.37
C LEU A 94 -1.87 3.67 -15.71
N SER A 95 -2.53 2.52 -15.78
CA SER A 95 -2.61 1.71 -17.00
C SER A 95 -3.28 2.46 -18.16
N GLY A 96 -4.22 3.36 -17.86
CA GLY A 96 -4.87 4.21 -18.87
C GLY A 96 -4.06 5.43 -19.35
N ARG A 97 -2.89 5.72 -18.78
CA ARG A 97 -2.01 6.83 -19.21
C ARG A 97 -0.89 6.39 -20.15
N ALA A 98 -0.66 5.10 -20.32
CA ALA A 98 0.32 4.51 -21.23
C ALA A 98 -0.24 4.40 -22.66
#